data_AF-A0A819CR66-F1
#
_entry.id   AF-A0A819CR66-F1
#
_cell.length_a   1.000
_cell.length_b   1.000
_cell.length_c   1.000
_cell.angle_alpha   90.00
_cell.angle_beta   90.00
_cell.angle_gamma   90.00
#
_symmetry.space_group_name_H-M   'P 1'
#
loop_
_entity.id
_entity.type
_entity.pdbx_description
1 polymer ?
#
loop_
_entity_poly.entity_id
_entity_poly.type
_entity_poly.pdbx_seq_one_letter_code
_entity_poly.pdbx_strand_id
1 'polypeptide(L)'
;MPIDDQCYTRVTDLENLPTPTGAHKNGFIINQKCIAKQSCLEKNSLNSSIWLDKVVAAFVDPFLKEIGDWPKILQACSASTYIFANSITYMYYIPPQAIAGMIVNDYIARRLCESIMANYHINRDLQNSLNMNGCGTEHDWNKIGDYIKDCVNGQTLAVEGWVASSIVIYLRNTVRQNCITYRTSHGLPIEY
;
A
#
# COMPACT_ATOMS: atom_id res chain seq x y z
N MET A 1 -3.40 -16.09 -22.16
CA MET A 1 -2.46 -15.58 -21.15
C MET A 1 -1.43 -16.65 -20.86
N PRO A 2 -0.14 -16.32 -20.71
CA PRO A 2 0.86 -17.29 -20.28
C PRO A 2 0.44 -17.89 -18.94
N ILE A 3 0.64 -19.19 -18.76
CA ILE A 3 0.19 -19.97 -17.59
C ILE A 3 1.01 -19.64 -16.32
N ASP A 4 2.01 -18.74 -16.40
CA ASP A 4 2.91 -18.36 -15.30
C ASP A 4 2.97 -16.83 -15.08
N ASP A 5 1.84 -16.14 -15.27
CA ASP A 5 1.75 -14.70 -15.00
C ASP A 5 1.49 -14.45 -13.50
N GLN A 6 2.57 -14.47 -12.71
CA GLN A 6 2.49 -14.30 -11.26
C GLN A 6 1.98 -12.91 -10.86
N CYS A 7 2.28 -11.87 -11.63
CA CYS A 7 1.75 -10.53 -11.40
C CYS A 7 0.22 -10.54 -11.47
N TYR A 8 -0.34 -11.07 -12.57
CA TYR A 8 -1.79 -11.13 -12.73
C TYR A 8 -2.46 -12.07 -11.73
N THR A 9 -1.82 -13.18 -11.36
CA THR A 9 -2.34 -14.07 -10.32
C THR A 9 -2.56 -13.31 -9.02
N ARG A 10 -1.60 -12.47 -8.60
CA ARG A 10 -1.76 -11.62 -7.40
C ARG A 10 -2.76 -10.50 -7.55
N VAL A 11 -2.93 -9.95 -8.74
CA VAL A 11 -4.04 -9.02 -9.01
C VAL A 11 -5.37 -9.69 -8.76
N THR A 12 -5.56 -10.92 -9.26
CA THR A 12 -6.79 -11.69 -9.02
C THR A 12 -7.00 -12.00 -7.55
N ASP A 13 -5.94 -12.40 -6.82
CA ASP A 13 -6.03 -12.64 -5.38
C ASP A 13 -6.43 -11.36 -4.62
N LEU A 14 -5.84 -10.23 -4.96
CA LEU A 14 -6.20 -8.92 -4.40
C LEU A 14 -7.64 -8.54 -4.76
N GLU A 15 -8.09 -8.77 -5.99
CA GLU A 15 -9.47 -8.51 -6.42
C GLU A 15 -10.48 -9.34 -5.63
N ASN A 16 -10.14 -10.58 -5.30
CA ASN A 16 -10.95 -11.51 -4.50
C ASN A 16 -10.99 -11.20 -2.99
N LEU A 17 -10.15 -10.29 -2.49
CA LEU A 17 -10.25 -9.84 -1.11
C LEU A 17 -11.66 -9.29 -0.83
N PRO A 18 -12.30 -9.68 0.29
CA PRO A 18 -13.62 -9.19 0.65
C PRO A 18 -13.67 -7.68 0.53
N THR A 19 -14.68 -7.18 -0.18
CA THR A 19 -14.91 -5.74 -0.21
C THR A 19 -15.23 -5.33 1.23
N PRO A 20 -14.47 -4.39 1.84
CA PRO A 20 -14.75 -3.96 3.21
C PRO A 20 -16.21 -3.53 3.31
N THR A 21 -17.01 -4.21 4.14
CA THR A 21 -18.43 -3.87 4.34
C THR A 21 -18.55 -2.68 5.30
N GLY A 22 -19.30 -1.64 4.91
CA GLY A 22 -19.56 -0.44 5.71
C GLY A 22 -19.07 0.87 5.05
N ALA A 23 -19.21 2.01 5.75
CA ALA A 23 -18.73 3.33 5.31
C ALA A 23 -17.20 3.41 5.11
N HIS A 24 -16.48 2.35 5.48
CA HIS A 24 -15.04 2.18 5.39
C HIS A 24 -14.63 1.61 4.03
N LYS A 25 -14.78 2.39 2.94
CA LYS A 25 -13.94 2.17 1.75
C LYS A 25 -12.48 2.29 2.20
N ASN A 26 -11.77 1.17 2.33
CA ASN A 26 -10.36 1.18 2.72
C ASN A 26 -9.52 1.63 1.52
N GLY A 27 -9.12 2.90 1.52
CA GLY A 27 -8.34 3.51 0.46
C GLY A 27 -7.03 2.77 0.21
N PHE A 28 -6.45 2.12 1.24
CA PHE A 28 -5.27 1.27 1.07
C PHE A 28 -5.55 0.11 0.12
N ILE A 29 -6.56 -0.72 0.38
CA ILE A 29 -6.86 -1.89 -0.44
C ILE A 29 -7.22 -1.48 -1.87
N ILE A 30 -8.01 -0.41 -2.02
CA ILE A 30 -8.40 0.10 -3.35
C ILE A 30 -7.17 0.55 -4.14
N ASN A 31 -6.26 1.31 -3.52
CA ASN A 31 -5.03 1.76 -4.15
C ASN A 31 -4.12 0.57 -4.50
N GLN A 32 -3.96 -0.41 -3.60
CA GLN A 32 -3.16 -1.61 -3.89
C GLN A 32 -3.72 -2.40 -5.08
N LYS A 33 -5.05 -2.63 -5.13
CA LYS A 33 -5.71 -3.28 -6.27
C LYS A 33 -5.45 -2.51 -7.57
N CYS A 34 -5.63 -1.19 -7.55
CA CYS A 34 -5.42 -0.35 -8.72
C CYS A 34 -3.96 -0.39 -9.21
N ILE A 35 -3.00 -0.18 -8.30
CA ILE A 35 -1.57 -0.13 -8.62
C ILE A 35 -1.10 -1.49 -9.16
N ALA A 36 -1.46 -2.59 -8.49
CA ALA A 36 -1.11 -3.93 -8.95
C ALA A 36 -1.70 -4.20 -10.33
N LYS A 37 -2.98 -3.90 -10.53
CA LYS A 37 -3.67 -4.10 -11.81
C LYS A 37 -3.03 -3.32 -12.95
N GLN A 38 -2.79 -2.01 -12.77
CA GLN A 38 -2.14 -1.19 -13.79
C GLN A 38 -0.71 -1.65 -14.07
N SER A 39 0.07 -1.94 -13.01
CA SER A 39 1.45 -2.40 -13.16
C SER A 39 1.52 -3.71 -13.95
N CYS A 40 0.63 -4.68 -13.67
CA CYS A 40 0.60 -5.95 -14.38
C CYS A 40 0.06 -5.85 -15.81
N LEU A 41 -0.94 -4.99 -16.05
CA LEU A 41 -1.46 -4.70 -17.40
C LEU A 41 -0.39 -4.10 -18.30
N GLU A 42 0.37 -3.16 -17.77
CA GLU A 42 1.35 -2.38 -18.53
C GLU A 42 2.79 -2.93 -18.37
N LYS A 43 2.97 -4.13 -17.82
CA LYS A 43 4.30 -4.67 -17.48
C LYS A 43 5.23 -4.83 -18.68
N ASN A 44 4.67 -4.95 -19.89
CA ASN A 44 5.45 -5.02 -21.13
C ASN A 44 6.02 -3.66 -21.56
N SER A 45 5.60 -2.56 -20.92
CA SER A 45 6.17 -1.21 -21.11
C SER A 45 7.37 -0.94 -20.19
N LEU A 46 7.67 -1.87 -19.29
CA LEU A 46 8.82 -1.86 -18.40
C LEU A 46 10.04 -2.47 -19.10
N ASN A 47 11.24 -2.12 -18.64
CA ASN A 47 12.49 -2.72 -19.09
C ASN A 47 12.58 -4.21 -18.69
N SER A 48 11.94 -4.60 -17.59
CA SER A 48 11.91 -6.00 -17.14
C SER A 48 10.55 -6.41 -16.59
N SER A 49 9.73 -7.03 -17.44
CA SER A 49 8.44 -7.62 -17.03
C SER A 49 8.61 -8.77 -16.04
N ILE A 50 9.67 -9.58 -16.20
CA ILE A 50 10.00 -10.71 -15.31
C ILE A 50 10.35 -10.22 -13.89
N TRP A 51 11.07 -9.09 -13.79
CA TRP A 51 11.36 -8.46 -12.50
C TRP A 51 10.06 -8.09 -11.79
N LEU A 52 9.13 -7.45 -12.50
CA LEU A 52 7.84 -7.08 -11.94
C LEU A 52 7.05 -8.31 -11.47
N ASP A 53 7.00 -9.38 -12.27
CA ASP A 53 6.30 -10.63 -11.90
C ASP A 53 6.77 -11.17 -10.54
N LYS A 54 8.09 -11.23 -10.34
CA LYS A 54 8.68 -11.70 -9.07
C LYS A 54 8.46 -10.72 -7.93
N VAL A 55 8.65 -9.42 -8.18
CA VAL A 55 8.54 -8.39 -7.15
C VAL A 55 7.11 -8.26 -6.66
N VAL A 56 6.12 -8.20 -7.55
CA VAL A 56 4.70 -8.09 -7.17
C VAL A 56 4.27 -9.31 -6.38
N ALA A 57 4.65 -10.51 -6.82
CA ALA A 57 4.35 -11.73 -6.08
C ALA A 57 4.91 -11.69 -4.65
N ALA A 58 6.21 -11.44 -4.49
CA ALA A 58 6.84 -11.41 -3.16
C ALA A 58 6.40 -10.20 -2.30
N PHE A 59 5.98 -9.10 -2.92
CA PHE A 59 5.51 -7.89 -2.24
C PHE A 59 4.10 -8.06 -1.67
N VAL A 60 3.19 -8.65 -2.46
CA VAL A 60 1.78 -8.79 -2.10
C VAL A 60 1.53 -9.97 -1.17
N ASP A 61 2.33 -11.04 -1.28
CA ASP A 61 2.17 -12.28 -0.50
C ASP A 61 2.07 -12.08 1.02
N PRO A 62 2.95 -11.31 1.67
CA PRO A 62 2.88 -11.11 3.11
C PRO A 62 1.56 -10.50 3.57
N PHE A 63 1.00 -9.57 2.79
CA PHE A 63 -0.28 -8.95 3.09
C PHE A 63 -1.43 -9.96 2.92
N LEU A 64 -1.50 -10.66 1.78
CA LEU A 64 -2.56 -11.64 1.51
C LEU A 64 -2.59 -12.80 2.51
N LYS A 65 -1.41 -13.21 2.98
CA LYS A 65 -1.24 -14.34 3.91
C LYS A 65 -1.19 -13.89 5.38
N GLU A 66 -1.33 -12.59 5.64
CA GLU A 66 -1.20 -11.98 6.96
C GLU A 66 0.09 -12.40 7.71
N ILE A 67 1.23 -12.43 7.01
CA ILE A 67 2.52 -12.83 7.58
C ILE A 67 3.23 -11.62 8.20
N GLY A 68 4.12 -11.85 9.17
CA GLY A 68 4.89 -10.78 9.80
C GLY A 68 4.05 -10.02 10.84
N ASP A 69 4.04 -8.70 10.76
CA ASP A 69 3.27 -7.85 11.70
C ASP A 69 1.89 -7.46 11.16
N TRP A 70 1.49 -7.98 9.98
CA TRP A 70 0.16 -7.75 9.40
C TRP A 70 -1.00 -8.05 10.36
N PRO A 71 -1.02 -9.16 11.13
CA PRO A 71 -2.11 -9.43 12.06
C PRO A 71 -2.26 -8.33 13.13
N LYS A 72 -1.13 -7.80 13.64
CA LYS A 72 -1.13 -6.72 14.64
C LYS A 72 -1.61 -5.41 14.04
N ILE A 73 -1.16 -5.09 12.82
CA ILE A 73 -1.56 -3.87 12.10
C ILE A 73 -3.05 -3.90 11.79
N LEU A 74 -3.54 -5.01 11.24
CA LEU A 74 -4.96 -5.21 10.94
C LEU A 74 -5.82 -5.14 12.21
N GLN A 75 -5.37 -5.78 13.31
CA GLN A 75 -6.05 -5.69 14.59
C GLN A 75 -6.11 -4.24 15.10
N ALA A 76 -4.99 -3.52 15.11
CA ALA A 76 -4.94 -2.12 15.55
C ALA A 76 -5.85 -1.22 14.69
N CYS A 77 -5.84 -1.42 13.37
CA CYS A 77 -6.73 -0.75 12.44
C CYS A 77 -8.21 -1.03 12.69
N SER A 78 -8.56 -2.29 13.00
CA SER A 78 -9.94 -2.67 13.33
C SER A 78 -10.42 -2.13 14.69
N ALA A 79 -9.50 -1.95 15.64
CA ALA A 79 -9.79 -1.42 16.98
C ALA A 79 -9.84 0.12 17.02
N SER A 80 -9.23 0.80 16.05
CA SER A 80 -9.14 2.27 16.00
C SER A 80 -10.49 2.96 15.82
N THR A 81 -11.51 2.26 15.32
CA THR A 81 -12.92 2.74 15.32
C THR A 81 -13.52 2.82 16.74
N TYR A 82 -12.96 2.13 17.73
CA TYR A 82 -13.50 2.02 19.09
C TYR A 82 -12.84 2.95 20.12
N ILE A 83 -11.59 3.37 19.90
CA ILE A 83 -10.78 4.01 20.96
C ILE A 83 -11.00 5.52 21.04
N PHE A 84 -11.23 6.22 19.93
CA PHE A 84 -11.46 7.66 19.99
C PHE A 84 -12.91 8.07 20.23
N ALA A 85 -13.86 7.14 20.15
CA ALA A 85 -15.24 7.39 20.57
C ALA A 85 -15.37 7.56 22.10
N ASN A 86 -14.41 7.04 22.87
CA ASN A 86 -14.48 6.99 24.34
C ASN A 86 -13.48 7.91 25.07
N SER A 87 -12.51 8.51 24.38
CA SER A 87 -11.51 9.38 25.01
C SER A 87 -11.93 10.86 25.13
N ILE A 88 -13.05 11.27 24.49
CA ILE A 88 -13.59 12.63 24.61
C ILE A 88 -14.72 12.71 25.65
N THR A 89 -15.32 11.58 26.02
CA THR A 89 -16.42 11.51 27.01
C THR A 89 -15.95 11.65 28.45
N TYR A 90 -14.65 11.48 28.73
CA TYR A 90 -14.12 11.50 30.09
C TYR A 90 -13.69 12.89 30.59
N MET A 91 -13.75 13.93 29.77
CA MET A 91 -13.32 15.28 30.19
C MET A 91 -14.44 16.32 30.22
N TYR A 92 -15.58 16.09 29.54
CA TYR A 92 -16.74 16.99 29.61
C TYR A 92 -18.06 16.22 29.51
N TYR A 93 -18.97 16.49 30.45
CA TYR A 93 -20.34 15.95 30.49
C TYR A 93 -21.17 16.56 29.35
N ILE A 94 -21.00 16.07 28.13
CA ILE A 94 -21.75 16.54 26.96
C ILE A 94 -22.97 15.62 26.77
N PRO A 95 -24.21 16.17 26.74
CA PRO A 95 -25.42 15.37 26.59
C PRO A 95 -25.45 14.64 25.22
N PRO A 96 -26.04 13.43 25.16
CA PRO A 96 -25.98 12.50 24.03
C PRO A 96 -26.71 12.96 22.75
N GLN A 97 -27.03 14.25 22.63
CA GLN A 97 -27.74 14.83 21.48
C GLN A 97 -26.79 15.65 20.59
N ALA A 98 -25.53 15.86 21.00
CA ALA A 98 -24.50 16.59 20.26
C ALA A 98 -23.63 15.68 19.36
N ILE A 99 -24.10 14.49 18.99
CA ILE A 99 -23.33 13.47 18.24
C ILE A 99 -23.30 13.75 16.72
N ALA A 100 -23.40 15.01 16.30
CA ALA A 100 -23.05 15.40 14.94
C ALA A 100 -21.52 15.42 14.71
N GLY A 101 -20.71 15.23 15.77
CA GLY A 101 -19.24 15.23 15.74
C GLY A 101 -18.54 13.87 15.58
N MET A 102 -19.26 12.74 15.51
CA MET A 102 -18.64 11.40 15.41
C MET A 102 -17.94 11.13 14.05
N ILE A 103 -18.28 11.88 13.00
CA ILE A 103 -17.82 11.60 11.63
C ILE A 103 -16.34 11.97 11.42
N VAL A 104 -15.85 13.02 12.10
CA VAL A 104 -14.46 13.51 11.96
C VAL A 104 -13.45 12.50 12.52
N ASN A 105 -13.85 11.78 13.57
CA ASN A 105 -12.98 10.86 14.30
C ASN A 105 -12.75 9.56 13.52
N ASP A 106 -13.80 9.01 12.91
CA ASP A 106 -13.69 7.84 12.03
C ASP A 106 -12.82 8.15 10.81
N TYR A 107 -13.00 9.32 10.21
CA TYR A 107 -12.20 9.74 9.06
C TYR A 107 -10.70 9.78 9.39
N ILE A 108 -10.32 10.44 10.48
CA ILE A 108 -8.91 10.55 10.90
C ILE A 108 -8.33 9.19 11.26
N ALA A 109 -9.06 8.38 12.06
CA ALA A 109 -8.62 7.04 12.45
C ALA A 109 -8.38 6.14 11.23
N ARG A 110 -9.26 6.21 10.22
CA ARG A 110 -9.09 5.48 8.96
C ARG A 110 -7.86 5.94 8.17
N ARG A 111 -7.67 7.25 8.01
CA ARG A 111 -6.50 7.78 7.28
C ARG A 111 -5.19 7.43 7.98
N LEU A 112 -5.18 7.46 9.31
CA LEU A 112 -4.04 7.00 10.09
C LEU A 112 -3.77 5.51 9.86
N CYS A 113 -4.79 4.66 9.91
CA CYS A 113 -4.66 3.24 9.59
C CYS A 113 -4.12 3.01 8.17
N GLU A 114 -4.70 3.66 7.15
CA GLU A 114 -4.24 3.56 5.76
C GLU A 114 -2.75 3.95 5.64
N SER A 115 -2.34 5.01 6.33
CA SER A 115 -0.94 5.46 6.38
C SER A 115 -0.02 4.44 7.04
N ILE A 116 -0.41 3.86 8.18
CA ILE A 116 0.36 2.82 8.88
C ILE A 116 0.52 1.59 7.98
N MET A 117 -0.57 1.12 7.36
CA MET A 117 -0.56 -0.02 6.44
C MET A 117 0.36 0.27 5.25
N ALA A 118 0.22 1.42 4.60
CA ALA A 118 1.07 1.81 3.46
C ALA A 118 2.55 1.90 3.86
N ASN A 119 2.85 2.54 4.99
CA ASN A 119 4.21 2.67 5.48
C ASN A 119 4.85 1.31 5.79
N TYR A 120 4.12 0.41 6.44
CA TYR A 120 4.61 -0.95 6.70
C TYR A 120 4.84 -1.72 5.40
N HIS A 121 3.84 -1.71 4.52
CA HIS A 121 3.90 -2.44 3.25
C HIS A 121 5.10 -1.97 2.40
N ILE A 122 5.29 -0.66 2.26
CA ILE A 122 6.41 -0.11 1.46
C ILE A 122 7.75 -0.37 2.16
N ASN A 123 7.93 -0.01 3.43
CA ASN A 123 9.25 -0.10 4.05
C ASN A 123 9.68 -1.53 4.39
N ARG A 124 8.72 -2.46 4.55
CA ARG A 124 9.02 -3.85 4.91
C ARG A 124 8.82 -4.80 3.74
N ASP A 125 7.61 -4.89 3.22
CA ASP A 125 7.29 -5.91 2.22
C ASP A 125 7.94 -5.59 0.87
N LEU A 126 7.87 -4.33 0.41
CA LEU A 126 8.52 -3.94 -0.85
C LEU A 126 10.05 -4.01 -0.71
N GLN A 127 10.61 -3.54 0.41
CA GLN A 127 12.06 -3.65 0.67
C GLN A 127 12.54 -5.11 0.60
N ASN A 128 11.85 -6.02 1.27
CA ASN A 128 12.21 -7.44 1.26
C ASN A 128 12.07 -8.03 -0.14
N SER A 129 10.99 -7.71 -0.84
CA SER A 129 10.74 -8.17 -2.21
C SER A 129 11.85 -7.75 -3.17
N LEU A 130 12.28 -6.48 -3.12
CA LEU A 130 13.35 -5.96 -3.98
C LEU A 130 14.72 -6.55 -3.63
N ASN A 131 15.01 -6.68 -2.32
CA ASN A 131 16.26 -7.29 -1.88
C ASN A 131 16.41 -8.72 -2.43
N MET A 132 15.32 -9.48 -2.52
CA MET A 132 15.30 -10.82 -3.09
C MET A 132 15.35 -10.82 -4.63
N ASN A 133 14.55 -9.97 -5.28
CA ASN A 133 14.22 -10.13 -6.69
C ASN A 133 14.86 -9.11 -7.65
N GLY A 134 15.62 -8.15 -7.13
CA GLY A 134 16.22 -7.07 -7.92
C GLY A 134 15.60 -5.71 -7.61
N CYS A 135 16.36 -4.65 -7.84
CA CYS A 135 15.91 -3.29 -7.52
C CYS A 135 15.12 -2.65 -8.65
N GLY A 136 15.24 -3.14 -9.89
CA GLY A 136 14.58 -2.55 -11.06
C GLY A 136 15.26 -1.26 -11.55
N THR A 137 15.07 -0.95 -12.83
CA THR A 137 15.70 0.20 -13.49
C THR A 137 14.99 1.50 -13.15
N GLU A 138 15.65 2.65 -13.34
CA GLU A 138 15.00 3.94 -13.08
C GLU A 138 13.74 4.15 -13.93
N HIS A 139 13.75 3.68 -15.18
CA HIS A 139 12.58 3.72 -16.06
C HIS A 139 11.38 2.95 -15.48
N ASP A 140 11.61 1.74 -14.95
CA ASP A 140 10.54 0.93 -14.35
C ASP A 140 9.91 1.66 -13.17
N TRP A 141 10.76 2.28 -12.35
CA TRP A 141 10.32 3.06 -11.22
C TRP A 141 9.54 4.31 -11.64
N ASN A 142 9.95 5.01 -12.69
CA ASN A 142 9.19 6.16 -13.18
C ASN A 142 7.79 5.74 -13.64
N LYS A 143 7.68 4.67 -14.43
CA LYS A 143 6.40 4.12 -14.89
C LYS A 143 5.47 3.73 -13.75
N ILE A 144 5.96 2.93 -12.79
CA ILE A 144 5.16 2.54 -11.62
C ILE A 144 4.79 3.77 -10.77
N GLY A 145 5.66 4.78 -10.73
CA GLY A 145 5.37 6.05 -10.04
C GLY A 145 4.18 6.79 -10.64
N ASP A 146 4.04 6.75 -11.96
CA ASP A 146 2.89 7.35 -12.64
C ASP A 146 1.60 6.57 -12.36
N TYR A 147 1.64 5.23 -12.37
CA TYR A 147 0.48 4.40 -11.98
C TYR A 147 0.03 4.69 -10.53
N ILE A 148 0.97 4.87 -9.61
CA ILE A 148 0.67 5.25 -8.22
C ILE A 148 -0.05 6.59 -8.18
N LYS A 149 0.42 7.61 -8.91
CA LYS A 149 -0.23 8.92 -8.95
C LYS A 149 -1.66 8.79 -9.48
N ASP A 150 -1.84 8.08 -10.59
CA ASP A 150 -3.14 7.91 -11.23
C ASP A 150 -4.13 7.19 -10.31
N CYS A 151 -3.69 6.09 -9.69
CA CYS A 151 -4.50 5.31 -8.76
C CYS A 151 -4.88 6.09 -7.50
N VAL A 152 -3.94 6.82 -6.89
CA VAL A 152 -4.19 7.57 -5.66
C VAL A 152 -5.06 8.81 -5.91
N ASN A 153 -4.79 9.55 -6.99
CA ASN A 153 -5.56 10.74 -7.35
C ASN A 153 -7.02 10.43 -7.71
N GLY A 154 -7.28 9.23 -8.25
CA GLY A 154 -8.64 8.79 -8.56
C GLY A 154 -9.52 8.46 -7.34
N GLN A 155 -8.96 8.40 -6.12
CA GLN A 155 -9.66 7.88 -4.93
C GLN A 155 -9.88 8.91 -3.81
N THR A 156 -9.36 10.13 -3.93
CA THR A 156 -9.40 11.15 -2.87
C THR A 156 -9.71 12.53 -3.42
N LEU A 157 -10.04 13.49 -2.54
CA LEU A 157 -10.02 14.90 -2.93
C LEU A 157 -8.62 15.24 -3.45
N ALA A 158 -8.55 16.03 -4.53
CA ALA A 158 -7.31 16.22 -5.31
C ALA A 158 -6.07 16.59 -4.46
N VAL A 159 -6.25 17.38 -3.40
CA VAL A 159 -5.16 17.79 -2.50
C VAL A 159 -4.66 16.64 -1.62
N GLU A 160 -5.56 15.81 -1.08
CA GLU A 160 -5.19 14.66 -0.25
C GLU A 160 -4.50 13.57 -1.08
N GLY A 161 -4.96 13.36 -2.31
CA GLY A 161 -4.35 12.41 -3.24
C GLY A 161 -2.95 12.81 -3.65
N TRP A 162 -2.73 14.11 -3.84
CA TRP A 162 -1.41 14.64 -4.14
C TRP A 162 -0.42 14.46 -2.96
N VAL A 163 -0.85 14.71 -1.72
CA VAL A 163 -0.01 14.49 -0.54
C VAL A 163 0.28 13.00 -0.35
N ALA A 164 -0.76 12.15 -0.43
CA ALA A 164 -0.61 10.71 -0.28
C ALA A 164 0.31 10.11 -1.36
N SER A 165 0.15 10.51 -2.62
CA SER A 165 1.04 10.06 -3.71
C SER A 165 2.47 10.54 -3.51
N SER A 166 2.68 11.79 -3.06
CA SER A 166 4.03 12.32 -2.78
C SER A 166 4.74 11.54 -1.66
N ILE A 167 4.04 11.19 -0.59
CA ILE A 167 4.60 10.36 0.50
C ILE A 167 4.94 8.96 -0.01
N VAL A 168 4.05 8.34 -0.77
CA VAL A 168 4.31 7.01 -1.37
C VAL A 168 5.49 7.07 -2.33
N ILE A 169 5.61 8.11 -3.16
CA ILE A 169 6.74 8.33 -4.07
C ILE A 169 8.05 8.53 -3.30
N TYR A 170 8.03 9.26 -2.19
CA TYR A 170 9.20 9.42 -1.35
C TYR A 170 9.63 8.06 -0.76
N LEU A 171 8.71 7.35 -0.10
CA LEU A 171 9.00 6.07 0.56
C LEU A 171 9.51 5.02 -0.43
N ARG A 172 8.86 4.90 -1.59
CA ARG A 172 9.26 3.93 -2.61
C ARG A 172 10.68 4.24 -3.12
N ASN A 173 11.01 5.50 -3.38
CA ASN A 173 12.34 5.88 -3.86
C ASN A 173 13.41 5.61 -2.82
N THR A 174 13.12 5.87 -1.54
CA THR A 174 14.00 5.49 -0.42
C THR A 174 14.24 3.97 -0.40
N VAL A 175 13.18 3.17 -0.54
CA VAL A 175 13.27 1.70 -0.57
C VAL A 175 14.09 1.20 -1.77
N ARG A 176 13.99 1.85 -2.94
CA ARG A 176 14.87 1.54 -4.08
C ARG A 176 16.33 1.77 -3.75
N GLN A 177 16.66 2.93 -3.17
CA GLN A 177 18.05 3.26 -2.81
C GLN A 177 18.61 2.31 -1.75
N ASN A 178 17.78 1.94 -0.77
CA ASN A 178 18.12 0.94 0.22
C ASN A 178 18.37 -0.44 -0.42
N CYS A 179 17.56 -0.83 -1.41
CA CYS A 179 17.79 -2.05 -2.18
C CYS A 179 19.15 -2.02 -2.90
N ILE A 180 19.46 -0.92 -3.59
CA ILE A 180 20.74 -0.76 -4.32
C ILE A 180 21.92 -0.91 -3.37
N THR A 181 21.83 -0.27 -2.20
CA THR A 181 22.87 -0.33 -1.17
C THR A 181 23.00 -1.74 -0.60
N TYR A 182 21.87 -2.39 -0.25
CA TYR A 182 21.84 -3.76 0.25
C TYR A 182 22.47 -4.73 -0.75
N ARG A 183 22.06 -4.68 -2.02
CA ARG A 183 22.54 -5.61 -3.04
C ARG A 183 24.01 -5.39 -3.36
N THR A 184 24.47 -4.13 -3.43
CA THR A 184 25.89 -3.79 -3.59
C THR A 184 26.73 -4.39 -2.45
N SER A 185 26.32 -4.18 -1.20
CA SER A 185 27.08 -4.67 -0.04
C SER A 185 27.11 -6.19 0.10
N HIS A 186 26.19 -6.90 -0.57
CA HIS A 186 26.12 -8.36 -0.59
C HIS A 186 26.62 -8.98 -1.90
N GLY A 187 27.20 -8.18 -2.81
CA GLY A 187 27.69 -8.67 -4.12
C GLY A 187 26.59 -9.22 -5.03
N LEU A 188 25.35 -8.75 -4.86
CA LEU A 188 24.20 -9.13 -5.67
C LEU A 188 24.03 -8.19 -6.88
N PRO A 189 23.55 -8.68 -8.03
CA PRO A 189 23.42 -7.87 -9.25
C PRO A 189 22.37 -6.76 -9.09
N ILE A 190 22.59 -5.61 -9.72
CA ILE A 190 21.69 -4.45 -9.72
C ILE A 190 21.36 -4.06 -11.16
N GLU A 191 20.10 -3.77 -11.42
CA GLU A 191 19.61 -3.22 -12.68
C GLU A 191 19.78 -1.69 -12.69
N TYR A 192 20.36 -1.16 -13.77
CA TYR A 192 20.54 0.28 -13.98
C TYR A 192 19.51 0.83 -14.96
#